data_AF-A0A1I4WZ02-F1
#
_entry.id   AF-A0A1I4WZ02-F1
#
_cell.length_a   1.000
_cell.length_b   1.000
_cell.length_c   1.000
_cell.angle_alpha   90.00
_cell.angle_beta   90.00
_cell.angle_gamma   90.00
#
_symmetry.space_group_name_H-M   'P 1'
#
loop_
_entity.id
_entity.type
_entity.pdbx_description
1 polymer ?
#
loop_
_entity_poly.entity_id
_entity_poly.type
_entity_poly.pdbx_seq_one_letter_code
_entity_poly.pdbx_strand_id
1 'polypeptide(L)'
;MPAEPPAIGAAAAHVRATLDGVFETVTLVRDATARCLEDVRRGGRAPVRADLAELRPLLAAHLGLLICGIGFIAAPQLLADAAWYLEWWQAGPAGSPVQLLRDLNPESNALYDYTEWEWFTGPESGAERTVCGPYVDYLCSDEYVLTLSAPVLVAGAFAGVAAADVFARTFENEVVPALREIPAPAFVVNAPGRVMASNTASWPPGAVYRGGRGYAARPCSADGVGLVVAR
;
A
#
# COMPACT_ATOMS: atom_id res chain seq x y z
N MET A 1 29.03 21.27 -9.09
CA MET A 1 28.34 20.54 -8.00
C MET A 1 29.15 19.28 -7.75
N PRO A 2 29.51 18.94 -6.50
CA PRO A 2 30.19 17.67 -6.26
C PRO A 2 29.30 16.53 -6.74
N ALA A 3 29.88 15.57 -7.45
CA ALA A 3 29.18 14.38 -7.90
C ALA A 3 28.64 13.66 -6.67
N GLU A 4 27.38 13.25 -6.73
CA GLU A 4 26.70 12.59 -5.64
C GLU A 4 27.39 11.25 -5.31
N PRO A 5 27.52 10.88 -4.01
CA PRO A 5 28.02 9.56 -3.65
C PRO A 5 27.20 8.47 -4.37
N PRO A 6 27.82 7.57 -5.13
CA PRO A 6 27.12 6.52 -5.89
C PRO A 6 26.13 5.72 -5.04
N ALA A 7 26.43 5.54 -3.75
CA ALA A 7 25.60 4.83 -2.79
C ALA A 7 24.22 5.49 -2.55
N ILE A 8 24.11 6.82 -2.53
CA ILE A 8 22.82 7.50 -2.29
C ILE A 8 21.88 7.29 -3.49
N GLY A 9 22.41 7.43 -4.71
CA GLY A 9 21.64 7.18 -5.93
C GLY A 9 21.21 5.73 -6.06
N ALA A 10 22.11 4.79 -5.73
CA ALA A 10 21.80 3.35 -5.73
C ALA A 10 20.71 3.01 -4.70
N ALA A 11 20.80 3.51 -3.47
CA ALA A 11 19.80 3.30 -2.44
C ALA A 11 18.42 3.86 -2.82
N ALA A 12 18.37 5.09 -3.35
CA ALA A 12 17.11 5.69 -3.82
C ALA A 12 16.51 4.90 -5.00
N ALA A 13 17.35 4.35 -5.87
CA ALA A 13 16.90 3.50 -6.98
C ALA A 13 16.38 2.14 -6.50
N HIS A 14 17.04 1.54 -5.50
CA HIS A 14 16.61 0.29 -4.89
C HIS A 14 15.26 0.44 -4.20
N VAL A 15 15.08 1.49 -3.39
CA VAL A 15 13.79 1.81 -2.74
C VAL A 15 12.67 1.93 -3.77
N ARG A 16 12.90 2.69 -4.84
CA ARG A 16 11.92 2.84 -5.93
C ARG A 16 11.59 1.49 -6.57
N ALA A 17 12.60 0.68 -6.90
CA ALA A 17 12.38 -0.63 -7.53
C ALA A 17 11.57 -1.57 -6.62
N THR A 18 11.83 -1.57 -5.31
CA THR A 18 11.04 -2.34 -4.33
C THR A 18 9.57 -1.92 -4.33
N LEU A 19 9.29 -0.62 -4.30
CA LEU A 19 7.92 -0.09 -4.33
C LEU A 19 7.23 -0.34 -5.67
N ASP A 20 7.95 -0.14 -6.77
CA ASP A 20 7.43 -0.38 -8.13
C ASP A 20 7.00 -1.84 -8.31
N GLY A 21 7.76 -2.81 -7.79
CA GLY A 21 7.37 -4.23 -7.86
C GLY A 21 6.06 -4.55 -7.11
N VAL A 22 5.78 -3.87 -5.99
CA VAL A 22 4.49 -3.99 -5.31
C VAL A 22 3.39 -3.29 -6.11
N PHE A 23 3.65 -2.09 -6.62
CA PHE A 23 2.69 -1.34 -7.43
C PHE A 23 2.34 -2.01 -8.76
N GLU A 24 3.25 -2.79 -9.36
CA GLU A 24 2.94 -3.65 -10.50
C GLU A 24 1.82 -4.63 -10.14
N THR A 25 1.90 -5.25 -8.97
CA THR A 25 0.86 -6.16 -8.49
C THR A 25 -0.44 -5.44 -8.18
N VAL A 26 -0.38 -4.27 -7.50
CA VAL A 26 -1.56 -3.44 -7.24
C VAL A 26 -2.24 -3.01 -8.55
N THR A 27 -1.45 -2.70 -9.58
CA THR A 27 -1.96 -2.33 -10.91
C THR A 27 -2.67 -3.51 -11.58
N LEU A 28 -2.13 -4.73 -11.47
CA LEU A 28 -2.80 -5.93 -11.99
C LEU A 28 -4.17 -6.13 -11.34
N VAL A 29 -4.26 -5.98 -10.02
CA VAL A 29 -5.53 -6.08 -9.28
C VAL A 29 -6.48 -4.97 -9.70
N ARG A 30 -6.01 -3.72 -9.76
CA ARG A 30 -6.80 -2.57 -10.21
C ARG A 30 -7.44 -2.81 -11.57
N ASP A 31 -6.64 -3.22 -12.54
CA ASP A 31 -7.09 -3.42 -13.91
C ASP A 31 -8.02 -4.63 -14.02
N ALA A 32 -7.79 -5.69 -13.25
CA ALA A 32 -8.67 -6.85 -13.19
C ALA A 32 -10.04 -6.51 -12.56
N THR A 33 -10.04 -5.74 -11.47
CA THR A 33 -11.26 -5.27 -10.83
C THR A 33 -12.05 -4.35 -11.76
N ALA A 34 -11.40 -3.39 -12.42
CA ALA A 34 -12.07 -2.50 -13.37
C ALA A 34 -12.77 -3.30 -14.48
N ARG A 35 -12.08 -4.28 -15.09
CA ARG A 35 -12.67 -5.18 -16.10
C ARG A 35 -13.87 -5.96 -15.57
N CYS A 36 -13.75 -6.60 -14.40
CA CYS A 36 -14.83 -7.35 -13.77
C CYS A 36 -16.08 -6.46 -13.59
N LEU A 37 -15.91 -5.26 -13.03
CA LEU A 37 -17.01 -4.33 -12.80
C LEU A 37 -17.62 -3.81 -14.11
N GLU A 38 -16.80 -3.54 -15.12
CA GLU A 38 -17.27 -3.13 -16.45
C GLU A 38 -18.09 -4.22 -17.14
N ASP A 39 -17.67 -5.48 -17.04
CA ASP A 39 -18.37 -6.62 -17.62
C ASP A 39 -19.75 -6.81 -17.00
N VAL A 40 -19.83 -6.69 -15.67
CA VAL A 40 -21.10 -6.72 -14.94
C VAL A 40 -22.05 -5.60 -15.40
N ARG A 41 -21.53 -4.37 -15.51
CA ARG A 41 -22.32 -3.21 -15.96
C ARG A 41 -22.78 -3.35 -17.41
N ARG A 42 -21.96 -3.92 -18.29
CA ARG A 42 -22.33 -4.22 -19.67
C ARG A 42 -23.45 -5.26 -19.75
N GLY A 43 -23.54 -6.15 -18.77
CA GLY A 43 -24.66 -7.07 -18.57
C GLY A 43 -25.96 -6.42 -18.06
N GLY A 44 -25.97 -5.11 -17.79
CA GLY A 44 -27.18 -4.36 -17.42
C GLY A 44 -27.60 -4.51 -15.95
N ARG A 45 -26.71 -5.00 -15.08
CA ARG A 45 -26.96 -5.13 -13.64
C ARG A 45 -25.93 -4.38 -12.80
N ALA A 46 -26.28 -4.09 -11.56
CA ALA A 46 -25.34 -3.59 -10.57
C ALA A 46 -24.42 -4.74 -10.07
N PRO A 47 -23.16 -4.44 -9.71
CA PRO A 47 -22.25 -5.43 -9.14
C PRO A 47 -22.68 -5.86 -7.75
N VAL A 48 -22.37 -7.11 -7.42
CA VAL A 48 -22.57 -7.72 -6.11
C VAL A 48 -21.27 -8.36 -5.63
N ARG A 49 -21.18 -8.70 -4.34
CA ARG A 49 -19.97 -9.33 -3.76
C ARG A 49 -19.52 -10.59 -4.50
N ALA A 50 -20.49 -11.39 -4.99
CA ALA A 50 -20.18 -12.63 -5.68
C ALA A 50 -19.38 -12.43 -6.99
N ASP A 51 -19.50 -11.27 -7.64
CA ASP A 51 -18.77 -10.96 -8.87
C ASP A 51 -17.26 -10.84 -8.61
N LEU A 52 -16.90 -10.28 -7.45
CA LEU A 52 -15.51 -10.07 -7.06
C LEU A 52 -14.77 -11.37 -6.77
N ALA A 53 -15.48 -12.51 -6.68
CA ALA A 53 -14.86 -13.82 -6.54
C ALA A 53 -13.94 -14.18 -7.72
N GLU A 54 -14.15 -13.57 -8.89
CA GLU A 54 -13.28 -13.71 -10.06
C GLU A 54 -11.84 -13.20 -9.80
N LEU A 55 -11.65 -12.31 -8.84
CA LEU A 55 -10.34 -11.78 -8.48
C LEU A 55 -9.50 -12.79 -7.68
N ARG A 56 -10.13 -13.75 -6.99
CA ARG A 56 -9.47 -14.62 -6.00
C ARG A 56 -8.26 -15.38 -6.53
N PRO A 57 -8.28 -15.99 -7.74
CA PRO A 57 -7.10 -16.65 -8.28
C PRO A 57 -5.92 -15.70 -8.47
N LEU A 58 -6.19 -14.46 -8.93
CA LEU A 58 -5.16 -13.43 -9.09
C LEU A 58 -4.59 -13.01 -7.72
N LEU A 59 -5.46 -12.76 -6.74
CA LEU A 59 -5.04 -12.36 -5.39
C LEU A 59 -4.20 -13.45 -4.73
N ALA A 60 -4.67 -14.70 -4.78
CA ALA A 60 -3.97 -15.86 -4.21
C ALA A 60 -2.58 -16.07 -4.81
N ALA A 61 -2.40 -15.83 -6.11
CA ALA A 61 -1.13 -16.02 -6.81
C ALA A 61 -0.04 -15.02 -6.40
N HIS A 62 -0.42 -13.87 -5.81
CA HIS A 62 0.50 -12.81 -5.43
C HIS A 62 0.69 -12.66 -3.91
N LEU A 63 0.06 -13.54 -3.12
CA LEU A 63 0.33 -13.63 -1.69
C LEU A 63 1.61 -14.41 -1.42
N GLY A 64 2.45 -13.88 -0.53
CA GLY A 64 3.79 -14.40 -0.26
C GLY A 64 4.90 -13.55 -0.90
N LEU A 65 6.16 -13.86 -0.59
CA LEU A 65 7.32 -13.00 -0.84
C LEU A 65 7.26 -11.69 -0.04
N LEU A 66 6.86 -10.59 -0.69
CA LEU A 66 6.82 -9.23 -0.12
C LEU A 66 5.41 -8.84 0.34
N ILE A 67 4.37 -9.40 -0.28
CA ILE A 67 2.97 -9.00 -0.07
C ILE A 67 2.31 -9.95 0.94
N CYS A 68 1.85 -9.40 2.05
CA CYS A 68 1.17 -10.14 3.11
C CYS A 68 -0.36 -10.06 3.02
N GLY A 69 -0.89 -9.01 2.39
CA GLY A 69 -2.31 -8.81 2.13
C GLY A 69 -2.52 -8.14 0.77
N ILE A 70 -3.59 -8.47 0.07
CA ILE A 70 -3.91 -7.87 -1.23
C ILE A 70 -5.40 -7.99 -1.53
N GLY A 71 -5.95 -6.98 -2.19
CA GLY A 71 -7.35 -7.03 -2.57
C GLY A 71 -7.90 -5.75 -3.17
N PHE A 72 -9.23 -5.74 -3.23
CA PHE A 72 -10.04 -4.61 -3.64
C PHE A 72 -10.94 -4.16 -2.48
N ILE A 73 -10.90 -2.87 -2.20
CA ILE A 73 -11.76 -2.18 -1.24
C ILE A 73 -12.78 -1.37 -2.04
N ALA A 74 -14.04 -1.77 -1.97
CA ALA A 74 -15.11 -1.12 -2.72
C ALA A 74 -15.38 0.29 -2.18
N ALA A 75 -15.70 1.23 -3.06
CA ALA A 75 -16.31 2.48 -2.65
C ALA A 75 -17.64 2.20 -1.94
N PRO A 76 -18.01 3.00 -0.92
CA PRO A 76 -19.31 2.85 -0.26
C PRO A 76 -20.45 2.82 -1.27
N GLN A 77 -21.39 1.90 -1.05
CA GLN A 77 -22.59 1.67 -1.88
C GLN A 77 -22.31 1.28 -3.34
N LEU A 78 -21.07 0.89 -3.68
CA LEU A 78 -20.77 0.34 -5.01
C LEU A 78 -21.57 -0.96 -5.28
N LEU A 79 -21.62 -1.85 -4.29
CA LEU A 79 -22.23 -3.17 -4.42
C LEU A 79 -23.70 -3.13 -4.03
N ALA A 80 -24.56 -3.78 -4.83
CA ALA A 80 -25.99 -3.78 -4.61
C ALA A 80 -26.42 -4.58 -3.36
N ASP A 81 -25.59 -5.53 -2.91
CA ASP A 81 -25.88 -6.43 -1.80
C ASP A 81 -25.03 -6.15 -0.54
N ALA A 82 -24.25 -5.06 -0.54
CA ALA A 82 -23.44 -4.64 0.60
C ALA A 82 -23.15 -3.13 0.55
N ALA A 83 -23.44 -2.42 1.63
CA ALA A 83 -23.11 -1.00 1.73
C ALA A 83 -21.60 -0.74 1.73
N TRP A 84 -20.82 -1.66 2.32
CA TRP A 84 -19.37 -1.59 2.49
C TRP A 84 -18.79 -2.98 2.23
N TYR A 85 -17.68 -3.10 1.50
CA TYR A 85 -17.10 -4.41 1.21
C TYR A 85 -15.62 -4.38 0.88
N LEU A 86 -14.91 -5.41 1.36
CA LEU A 86 -13.51 -5.68 1.04
C LEU A 86 -13.40 -7.11 0.47
N GLU A 87 -13.00 -7.24 -0.80
CA GLU A 87 -12.50 -8.51 -1.33
C GLU A 87 -11.00 -8.56 -1.02
N TRP A 88 -10.68 -8.83 0.26
CA TRP A 88 -9.33 -8.78 0.79
C TRP A 88 -8.82 -10.15 1.20
N TRP A 89 -7.64 -10.51 0.72
CA TRP A 89 -7.00 -11.79 0.99
C TRP A 89 -5.61 -11.58 1.58
N GLN A 90 -5.21 -12.47 2.47
CA GLN A 90 -3.92 -12.40 3.15
C GLN A 90 -3.29 -13.77 3.31
N ALA A 91 -1.97 -13.80 3.55
CA ALA A 91 -1.28 -15.03 3.88
C ALA A 91 -1.76 -15.54 5.25
N GLY A 92 -2.37 -16.72 5.27
CA GLY A 92 -2.79 -17.38 6.51
C GLY A 92 -1.61 -17.96 7.30
N PRO A 93 -1.84 -18.43 8.54
CA PRO A 93 -0.77 -18.95 9.41
C PRO A 93 0.04 -20.12 8.82
N ALA A 94 -0.57 -20.90 7.92
CA ALA A 94 0.07 -22.02 7.22
C ALA A 94 0.59 -21.65 5.82
N GLY A 95 0.62 -20.36 5.47
CA GLY A 95 0.97 -19.85 4.14
C GLY A 95 -0.16 -19.97 3.10
N SER A 96 -1.29 -20.58 3.46
CA SER A 96 -2.49 -20.63 2.60
C SER A 96 -3.20 -19.28 2.56
N PRO A 97 -3.63 -18.79 1.38
CA PRO A 97 -4.49 -17.60 1.29
C PRO A 97 -5.76 -17.75 2.11
N VAL A 98 -6.09 -16.74 2.92
CA VAL A 98 -7.36 -16.64 3.66
C VAL A 98 -8.02 -15.31 3.37
N GLN A 99 -9.34 -15.32 3.21
CA GLN A 99 -10.12 -14.09 3.11
C GLN A 99 -10.25 -13.45 4.48
N LEU A 100 -9.96 -12.16 4.56
CA LEU A 100 -10.18 -11.37 5.76
C LEU A 100 -11.63 -10.91 5.82
N LEU A 101 -12.37 -11.37 6.82
CA LEU A 101 -13.74 -10.95 7.06
C LEU A 101 -13.77 -9.89 8.16
N ARG A 102 -13.94 -8.63 7.78
CA ARG A 102 -14.12 -7.49 8.70
C ARG A 102 -15.59 -7.28 9.00
N ASP A 103 -15.90 -6.78 10.20
CA ASP A 103 -17.22 -6.23 10.48
C ASP A 103 -17.33 -4.86 9.81
N LEU A 104 -18.10 -4.83 8.73
CA LEU A 104 -18.34 -3.65 7.90
C LEU A 104 -19.81 -3.20 8.00
N ASN A 105 -20.54 -3.69 9.01
CA ASN A 105 -21.91 -3.27 9.25
C ASN A 105 -21.90 -1.84 9.84
N PRO A 106 -22.47 -0.83 9.15
CA PRO A 106 -22.50 0.54 9.66
C PRO A 106 -23.25 0.70 10.99
N GLU A 107 -24.14 -0.25 11.32
CA GLU A 107 -24.87 -0.28 12.59
C GLU A 107 -24.11 -0.98 13.72
N SER A 108 -22.92 -1.55 13.42
CA SER A 108 -22.06 -2.18 14.42
C SER A 108 -21.13 -1.16 15.07
N ASN A 109 -21.00 -1.23 16.39
CA ASN A 109 -19.97 -0.48 17.12
C ASN A 109 -18.54 -0.95 16.80
N ALA A 110 -18.38 -2.04 16.07
CA ALA A 110 -17.11 -2.57 15.59
C ALA A 110 -16.86 -2.27 14.09
N LEU A 111 -17.63 -1.34 13.49
CA LEU A 111 -17.45 -0.91 12.11
C LEU A 111 -15.98 -0.52 11.86
N TYR A 112 -15.35 -1.23 10.94
CA TYR A 112 -14.08 -0.80 10.39
C TYR A 112 -14.31 0.24 9.30
N ASP A 113 -14.31 1.52 9.70
CA ASP A 113 -14.42 2.62 8.76
C ASP A 113 -13.10 2.82 8.01
N TYR A 114 -13.00 2.23 6.82
CA TYR A 114 -11.83 2.38 5.95
C TYR A 114 -11.81 3.69 5.15
N THR A 115 -12.92 4.43 5.08
CA THR A 115 -13.04 5.62 4.22
C THR A 115 -12.23 6.80 4.71
N GLU A 116 -11.87 6.81 6.00
CA GLU A 116 -11.04 7.85 6.61
C GLU A 116 -9.53 7.54 6.52
N TRP A 117 -9.14 6.37 6.03
CA TRP A 117 -7.73 5.99 5.98
C TRP A 117 -7.02 6.62 4.79
N GLU A 118 -5.76 7.06 4.99
CA GLU A 118 -4.95 7.70 3.94
C GLU A 118 -4.83 6.84 2.68
N TRP A 119 -4.73 5.51 2.83
CA TRP A 119 -4.62 4.59 1.70
C TRP A 119 -5.92 4.50 0.88
N PHE A 120 -7.05 4.96 1.42
CA PHE A 120 -8.33 5.07 0.73
C PHE A 120 -8.58 6.50 0.21
N THR A 121 -8.44 7.49 1.08
CA THR A 121 -8.68 8.91 0.78
C THR A 121 -7.70 9.47 -0.25
N GLY A 122 -6.45 8.97 -0.29
CA GLY A 122 -5.45 9.36 -1.29
C GLY A 122 -5.95 9.06 -2.72
N PRO A 123 -6.20 7.79 -3.07
CA PRO A 123 -6.78 7.41 -4.35
C PRO A 123 -8.14 8.06 -4.64
N GLU A 124 -9.03 8.17 -3.65
CA GLU A 124 -10.33 8.85 -3.80
C GLU A 124 -10.17 10.32 -4.18
N SER A 125 -9.17 11.00 -3.63
CA SER A 125 -8.83 12.40 -3.92
C SER A 125 -8.01 12.59 -5.22
N GLY A 126 -7.75 11.51 -5.96
CA GLY A 126 -7.08 11.54 -7.27
C GLY A 126 -5.60 11.17 -7.27
N ALA A 127 -5.05 10.60 -6.19
CA ALA A 127 -3.68 10.07 -6.21
C ALA A 127 -3.62 8.74 -6.98
N GLU A 128 -2.76 8.66 -8.00
CA GLU A 128 -2.57 7.42 -8.78
C GLU A 128 -1.86 6.31 -7.99
N ARG A 129 -1.05 6.70 -7.00
CA ARG A 129 -0.30 5.82 -6.11
C ARG A 129 -0.22 6.45 -4.73
N THR A 130 -0.51 5.67 -3.71
CA THR A 130 -0.40 6.09 -2.30
C THR A 130 0.38 5.05 -1.51
N VAL A 131 1.28 5.51 -0.63
CA VAL A 131 2.05 4.65 0.30
C VAL A 131 1.80 5.12 1.72
N CYS A 132 1.07 4.32 2.49
CA CYS A 132 0.71 4.59 3.87
C CYS A 132 1.47 3.70 4.84
N GLY A 133 1.63 4.19 6.07
CA GLY A 133 2.34 3.47 7.13
C GLY A 133 3.84 3.80 7.23
N PRO A 134 4.57 3.09 8.10
CA PRO A 134 4.09 1.94 8.86
C PRO A 134 3.07 2.33 9.93
N TYR A 135 1.96 1.58 10.02
CA TYR A 135 1.01 1.64 11.14
C TYR A 135 0.76 0.24 11.66
N VAL A 136 0.34 0.13 12.92
CA VAL A 136 -0.03 -1.16 13.50
C VAL A 136 -1.36 -1.57 12.92
N ASP A 137 -1.39 -2.68 12.19
CA ASP A 137 -2.65 -3.32 11.86
C ASP A 137 -3.07 -4.21 13.04
N TYR A 138 -3.77 -3.57 14.00
CA TYR A 138 -4.34 -4.21 15.19
C TYR A 138 -5.37 -5.30 14.86
N LEU A 139 -5.73 -5.44 13.59
CA LEU A 139 -6.84 -6.25 13.16
C LEU A 139 -6.38 -7.42 12.28
N CYS A 140 -5.26 -7.34 11.56
CA CYS A 140 -4.71 -8.46 10.75
C CYS A 140 -3.63 -9.28 11.49
N SER A 141 -2.65 -8.64 12.13
CA SER A 141 -1.41 -9.34 12.52
C SER A 141 -0.70 -8.81 13.78
N ASP A 142 -1.18 -7.74 14.42
CA ASP A 142 -0.44 -7.02 15.48
C ASP A 142 0.97 -6.57 15.04
N GLU A 143 1.16 -6.42 13.73
CA GLU A 143 2.44 -6.04 13.12
C GLU A 143 2.31 -4.70 12.40
N TYR A 144 3.44 -4.02 12.23
CA TYR A 144 3.52 -2.82 11.41
C TYR A 144 3.43 -3.18 9.94
N VAL A 145 2.51 -2.54 9.22
CA VAL A 145 2.30 -2.73 7.78
C VAL A 145 2.44 -1.42 7.02
N LEU A 146 2.93 -1.54 5.79
CA LEU A 146 2.83 -0.52 4.76
C LEU A 146 1.70 -0.93 3.82
N THR A 147 0.80 0.00 3.51
CA THR A 147 -0.29 -0.24 2.56
C THR A 147 -0.05 0.62 1.34
N LEU A 148 0.06 -0.04 0.18
CA LEU A 148 0.27 0.58 -1.11
C LEU A 148 -1.03 0.47 -1.89
N SER A 149 -1.52 1.59 -2.43
CA SER A 149 -2.84 1.62 -3.03
C SER A 149 -2.94 2.47 -4.29
N ALA A 150 -3.89 2.11 -5.15
CA ALA A 150 -4.19 2.80 -6.40
C ALA A 150 -5.72 2.83 -6.67
N PRO A 151 -6.23 3.87 -7.36
CA PRO A 151 -7.65 4.04 -7.59
C PRO A 151 -8.15 3.05 -8.64
N VAL A 152 -9.28 2.40 -8.37
CA VAL A 152 -10.04 1.66 -9.38
C VAL A 152 -11.09 2.59 -9.96
N LEU A 153 -10.99 2.88 -11.25
CA LEU A 153 -11.96 3.71 -11.97
C LEU A 153 -12.75 2.84 -12.95
N VAL A 154 -14.06 3.02 -12.99
CA VAL A 154 -14.96 2.37 -13.96
C VAL A 154 -15.69 3.47 -14.71
N ALA A 155 -15.50 3.53 -16.03
CA ALA A 155 -16.02 4.63 -16.86
C ALA A 155 -15.67 6.04 -16.32
N GLY A 156 -14.48 6.20 -15.73
CA GLY A 156 -14.00 7.46 -15.14
C GLY A 156 -14.57 7.79 -13.75
N ALA A 157 -15.46 6.97 -13.19
CA ALA A 157 -15.96 7.13 -11.83
C ALA A 157 -15.17 6.27 -10.84
N PHE A 158 -14.89 6.79 -9.65
CA PHE A 158 -14.24 6.07 -8.57
C PHE A 158 -15.10 4.89 -8.10
N ALA A 159 -14.57 3.68 -8.24
CA ALA A 159 -15.22 2.45 -7.81
C ALA A 159 -14.62 1.93 -6.49
N GLY A 160 -13.48 2.45 -6.06
CA GLY A 160 -12.79 2.00 -4.85
C GLY A 160 -11.28 1.93 -5.09
N VAL A 161 -10.61 1.08 -4.32
CA VAL A 161 -9.16 1.04 -4.23
C VAL A 161 -8.64 -0.38 -4.36
N ALA A 162 -7.66 -0.59 -5.24
CA ALA A 162 -6.82 -1.78 -5.21
C ALA A 162 -5.65 -1.50 -4.27
N ALA A 163 -5.36 -2.42 -3.36
CA ALA A 163 -4.26 -2.23 -2.42
C ALA A 163 -3.54 -3.53 -2.09
N ALA A 164 -2.30 -3.38 -1.63
CA ALA A 164 -1.45 -4.45 -1.13
C ALA A 164 -0.75 -4.01 0.15
N ASP A 165 -0.70 -4.92 1.12
CA ASP A 165 0.03 -4.76 2.36
C ASP A 165 1.38 -5.46 2.30
N VAL A 166 2.38 -4.79 2.87
CA VAL A 166 3.74 -5.30 3.06
C VAL A 166 4.08 -5.15 4.54
N PHE A 167 4.56 -6.20 5.18
CA PHE A 167 5.07 -6.07 6.55
C PHE A 167 6.26 -5.10 6.57
N ALA A 168 6.27 -4.16 7.51
CA ALA A 168 7.34 -3.19 7.67
C ALA A 168 8.70 -3.90 7.83
N ARG A 169 8.76 -5.00 8.60
CA ARG A 169 9.97 -5.82 8.74
C ARG A 169 10.50 -6.34 7.41
N THR A 170 9.61 -6.73 6.50
CA THR A 170 10.00 -7.29 5.21
C THR A 170 10.54 -6.18 4.32
N PHE A 171 9.85 -5.03 4.28
CA PHE A 171 10.34 -3.85 3.58
C PHE A 171 11.71 -3.38 4.11
N GLU A 172 11.89 -3.35 5.43
CA GLU A 172 13.18 -3.01 6.05
C GLU A 172 14.28 -3.99 5.67
N ASN A 173 14.01 -5.30 5.70
CA ASN A 173 14.99 -6.32 5.30
C ASN A 173 15.45 -6.13 3.85
N GLU A 174 14.56 -5.70 2.96
CA GLU A 174 14.90 -5.41 1.57
C GLU A 174 15.67 -4.10 1.40
N VAL A 175 15.31 -3.04 2.12
CA VAL A 175 15.81 -1.68 1.87
C VAL A 175 17.04 -1.32 2.71
N VAL A 176 17.10 -1.73 3.98
CA VAL A 176 18.17 -1.36 4.92
C VAL A 176 19.56 -1.77 4.45
N PRO A 177 19.80 -2.92 3.78
CA PRO A 177 21.11 -3.24 3.22
C PRO A 177 21.65 -2.15 2.30
N ALA A 178 20.81 -1.60 1.41
CA ALA A 178 21.23 -0.52 0.52
C ALA A 178 21.48 0.80 1.28
N LEU A 179 20.71 1.08 2.34
CA LEU A 179 20.94 2.26 3.19
C LEU A 179 22.26 2.18 3.97
N ARG A 180 22.72 0.98 4.34
CA ARG A 180 23.97 0.77 5.09
C ARG A 180 25.23 1.08 4.27
N GLU A 181 25.13 1.05 2.95
CA GLU A 181 26.22 1.46 2.06
C GLU A 181 26.44 2.98 2.05
N ILE A 182 25.52 3.76 2.62
CA ILE A 182 25.68 5.21 2.78
C ILE A 182 26.46 5.46 4.09
N PRO A 183 27.63 6.13 4.05
CA PRO A 183 28.46 6.39 5.24
C PRO A 183 27.93 7.56 6.09
N ALA A 184 26.61 7.65 6.25
CA ALA A 184 25.91 8.67 7.02
C ALA A 184 24.53 8.15 7.47
N PRO A 185 23.96 8.72 8.55
CA PRO A 185 22.56 8.47 8.90
C PRO A 185 21.62 8.70 7.72
N ALA A 186 20.86 7.68 7.34
CA ALA A 186 19.95 7.67 6.20
C ALA A 186 18.67 6.87 6.51
N PHE A 187 17.54 7.36 6.03
CA PHE A 187 16.24 6.75 6.25
C PHE A 187 15.26 7.12 5.14
N VAL A 188 14.25 6.28 4.94
CA VAL A 188 13.22 6.47 3.90
C VAL A 188 11.93 6.93 4.56
N VAL A 189 11.29 7.94 3.98
CA VAL A 189 10.01 8.47 4.44
C VAL A 189 8.95 8.40 3.35
N ASN A 190 7.69 8.18 3.72
CA ASN A 190 6.55 8.35 2.82
C ASN A 190 6.11 9.83 2.71
N ALA A 191 5.06 10.11 1.95
CA ALA A 191 4.61 11.48 1.68
C ALA A 191 4.25 12.30 2.94
N PRO A 192 3.56 11.74 3.96
CA PRO A 192 3.39 12.39 5.27
C PRO A 192 4.66 12.55 6.12
N GLY A 193 5.80 12.01 5.67
CA GLY A 193 7.09 12.08 6.38
C GLY A 193 7.31 10.95 7.38
N ARG A 194 6.50 9.90 7.36
CA ARG A 194 6.66 8.75 8.26
C ARG A 194 7.82 7.87 7.79
N VAL A 195 8.71 7.52 8.71
CA VAL A 195 9.90 6.69 8.46
C VAL A 195 9.47 5.24 8.22
N MET A 196 9.85 4.68 7.07
CA MET A 196 9.53 3.30 6.66
C MET A 196 10.71 2.34 6.84
N ALA A 197 11.94 2.84 6.68
CA ALA A 197 13.18 2.07 6.87
C ALA A 197 14.32 3.02 7.26
N SER A 198 15.29 2.55 8.05
CA SER A 198 16.35 3.40 8.57
C SER A 198 17.64 2.65 8.87
N ASN A 199 18.79 3.28 8.63
CA ASN A 199 20.11 2.77 9.05
C ASN A 199 20.59 3.35 10.40
N THR A 200 19.78 4.18 11.06
CA THR A 200 20.17 4.94 12.27
C THR A 200 19.11 4.84 13.37
N ALA A 201 19.58 4.78 14.63
CA ALA A 201 18.71 4.80 15.80
C ALA A 201 18.03 6.17 16.04
N SER A 202 18.54 7.25 15.45
CA SER A 202 17.97 8.60 15.62
C SER A 202 16.61 8.75 14.93
N TRP A 203 16.33 7.93 13.92
CA TRP A 203 15.08 7.95 13.15
C TRP A 203 14.59 6.51 12.98
N PRO A 204 13.96 5.90 13.99
CA PRO A 204 13.43 4.55 13.88
C PRO A 204 12.20 4.50 12.96
N PRO A 205 11.89 3.33 12.35
CA PRO A 205 10.62 3.12 11.65
C PRO A 205 9.41 3.54 12.48
N GLY A 206 8.43 4.16 11.83
CA GLY A 206 7.24 4.72 12.46
C GLY A 206 7.40 6.16 12.99
N ALA A 207 8.64 6.66 13.18
CA ALA A 207 8.88 8.06 13.52
C ALA A 207 8.39 9.00 12.41
N VAL A 208 8.12 10.27 12.74
CA VAL A 208 7.66 11.27 11.77
C VAL A 208 8.73 12.35 11.59
N TYR A 209 9.28 12.43 10.39
CA TYR A 209 10.24 13.44 9.97
C TYR A 209 9.53 14.58 9.22
N ARG A 210 9.61 15.80 9.74
CA ARG A 210 8.99 17.01 9.16
C ARG A 210 9.99 18.01 8.60
N GLY A 211 11.18 17.52 8.22
CA GLY A 211 12.31 18.39 7.89
C GLY A 211 13.13 18.79 9.11
N GLY A 212 14.40 19.10 8.88
CA GLY A 212 15.32 19.52 9.94
C GLY A 212 16.67 19.92 9.38
N ARG A 213 17.38 20.79 10.11
CA ARG A 213 18.77 21.16 9.75
C ARG A 213 19.65 19.91 9.81
N GLY A 214 20.64 19.83 8.92
CA GLY A 214 21.60 18.73 8.88
C GLY A 214 21.16 17.50 8.07
N TYR A 215 20.03 17.56 7.37
CA TYR A 215 19.56 16.49 6.49
C TYR A 215 19.22 17.02 5.09
N ALA A 216 19.37 16.18 4.08
CA ALA A 216 18.91 16.39 2.71
C ALA A 216 17.92 15.30 2.33
N ALA A 217 16.75 15.68 1.83
CA ALA A 217 15.77 14.77 1.27
C ALA A 217 15.93 14.70 -0.25
N ARG A 218 15.84 13.48 -0.79
CA ARG A 218 15.84 13.17 -2.22
C ARG A 218 14.58 12.37 -2.56
N PRO A 219 13.78 12.78 -3.55
CA PRO A 219 12.67 11.96 -4.03
C PRO A 219 13.15 10.62 -4.58
N CYS A 220 12.51 9.53 -4.15
CA CYS A 220 12.73 8.18 -4.71
C CYS A 220 11.76 7.89 -5.85
N SER A 221 10.52 8.36 -5.71
CA SER A 221 9.39 8.06 -6.60
C SER A 221 8.36 9.19 -6.59
N ALA A 222 7.41 9.16 -7.53
CA ALA A 222 6.40 10.21 -7.72
C ALA A 222 5.26 10.19 -6.69
N ASP A 223 5.15 9.11 -5.91
CA ASP A 223 4.21 8.87 -4.81
C ASP A 223 4.60 9.59 -3.50
N GLY A 224 5.61 10.48 -3.56
CA GLY A 224 6.06 11.28 -2.42
C GLY A 224 6.99 10.55 -1.45
N VAL A 225 7.46 9.35 -1.79
CA VAL A 225 8.51 8.66 -1.02
C VAL A 225 9.87 9.33 -1.25
N GLY A 226 10.60 9.56 -0.17
CA GLY A 226 11.91 10.20 -0.19
C GLY A 226 12.97 9.48 0.64
N LEU A 227 14.21 9.50 0.17
CA LEU A 227 15.41 9.13 0.91
C LEU A 227 15.98 10.38 1.59
N VAL A 228 16.12 10.34 2.91
CA VAL A 228 16.68 11.42 3.72
C VAL A 228 18.06 10.99 4.21
N VAL A 229 19.08 11.84 4.03
CA VAL A 229 20.47 11.56 4.39
C VAL A 229 21.05 12.73 5.18
N ALA A 230 21.80 12.46 6.25
CA ALA A 230 22.52 13.47 7.00
C ALA A 230 23.62 14.13 6.14
N ARG A 231 23.82 15.43 6.32
CA ARG A 231 24.83 16.25 5.64
C ARG A 231 26.15 16.33 6.41
#